data_AF-A0A7C4QSL7-F1
#
_entry.id   AF-A0A7C4QSL7-F1
#
_cell.length_a   1.000
_cell.length_b   1.000
_cell.length_c   1.000
_cell.angle_alpha   90.00
_cell.angle_beta   90.00
_cell.angle_gamma   90.00
#
_symmetry.space_group_name_H-M   'P 1'
#
loop_
_entity.id
_entity.type
_entity.pdbx_description
1 polymer ?
#
loop_
_entity_poly.entity_id
_entity_poly.type
_entity_poly.pdbx_seq_one_letter_code
_entity_poly.pdbx_strand_id
1 'polypeptide(L)'
;MKIPINRTRFWPPIEVPTADPLVGEMQGFSGIGAHEDALKTARKILGRERNAGEAFYAALQVIMKQEDNLEKWKDCVERAYGRLARVSQKEVRFWMVVFHASCGNYARVAELLPKRFSRNDNLLELCYAMDAMLALGRLEEAAKLVPKIGLGIKAAAQDEMKDLLTGALADYFARVKQWGIAADLWRALAEGNTMAESGIKGLVDIGVAQALDAVETGLIAIERLRKSFDPEVELTLPGNEKKRWNELEKHLLERKKALEKLMPAEDRRRFGIG
;
A
#
# COMPACT_ATOMS: atom_id res chain seq x y z
N MET A 1 6.51 2.22 0.26
CA MET A 1 6.92 1.01 -0.48
C MET A 1 5.86 0.66 -1.52
N LYS A 2 6.12 0.89 -2.82
CA LYS A 2 5.47 0.05 -3.83
C LYS A 2 5.97 -1.35 -3.51
N ILE A 3 5.18 -2.17 -2.81
CA ILE A 3 5.52 -3.58 -2.69
C ILE A 3 5.69 -4.02 -4.14
N PRO A 4 6.89 -4.46 -4.56
CA PRO A 4 6.98 -5.16 -5.82
C PRO A 4 6.28 -6.48 -5.55
N ILE A 5 4.93 -6.44 -5.54
CA ILE A 5 4.13 -7.64 -5.65
C ILE A 5 4.65 -8.19 -6.96
N ASN A 6 5.42 -9.28 -6.90
CA ASN A 6 5.87 -9.97 -8.08
C ASN A 6 4.58 -10.41 -8.79
N ARG A 7 4.10 -9.57 -9.73
CA ARG A 7 2.68 -9.40 -10.09
C ARG A 7 2.05 -10.65 -10.71
N THR A 8 2.88 -11.66 -10.97
CA THR A 8 2.59 -12.83 -11.79
C THR A 8 2.49 -14.13 -11.01
N ARG A 9 2.89 -14.20 -9.72
CA ARG A 9 2.85 -15.45 -8.93
C ARG A 9 1.60 -15.66 -8.08
N PHE A 10 0.78 -14.63 -7.88
CA PHE A 10 -0.23 -14.65 -6.80
C PHE A 10 -1.67 -14.90 -7.24
N TRP A 11 -1.89 -15.24 -8.51
CA TRP A 11 -3.23 -15.36 -9.06
C TRP A 11 -3.44 -16.77 -9.57
N PRO A 12 -4.34 -17.57 -8.96
CA PRO A 12 -4.73 -18.82 -9.59
C PRO A 12 -5.27 -18.46 -10.97
N PRO A 13 -4.80 -19.13 -12.04
CA PRO A 13 -5.38 -18.93 -13.35
C PRO A 13 -6.83 -19.35 -13.24
N ILE A 14 -7.74 -18.38 -13.22
CA ILE A 14 -9.12 -18.65 -13.54
C ILE A 14 -9.10 -18.81 -15.05
N GLU A 15 -8.89 -20.04 -15.51
CA GLU A 15 -9.22 -20.41 -16.88
C GLU A 15 -10.72 -20.27 -17.00
N VAL A 16 -11.17 -19.07 -17.37
CA VAL A 16 -12.56 -18.86 -17.75
C VAL A 16 -12.63 -19.30 -19.21
N PRO A 17 -13.27 -20.44 -19.53
CA PRO A 17 -13.45 -20.83 -20.91
C PRO A 17 -14.27 -19.74 -21.57
N THR A 18 -13.70 -19.09 -22.58
CA THR A 18 -14.40 -18.08 -23.35
C THR A 18 -14.47 -18.54 -24.79
N ALA A 19 -15.66 -18.40 -25.38
CA ALA A 19 -15.86 -18.64 -26.79
C ALA A 19 -15.30 -17.51 -27.67
N ASP A 20 -14.68 -16.48 -27.08
CA ASP A 20 -14.12 -15.34 -27.80
C ASP A 20 -12.76 -15.70 -28.44
N PRO A 21 -12.68 -15.77 -29.78
CA PRO A 21 -11.44 -16.17 -30.45
C PRO A 21 -10.28 -15.20 -30.19
N LEU A 22 -10.56 -13.91 -29.94
CA LEU A 22 -9.48 -12.95 -29.62
C LEU A 22 -8.88 -13.21 -28.25
N VAL A 23 -9.64 -13.77 -27.30
CA VAL A 23 -9.06 -14.11 -25.99
C VAL A 23 -8.10 -15.29 -26.13
N GLY A 24 -8.48 -16.32 -26.90
CA GLY A 24 -7.59 -17.44 -27.20
C GLY A 24 -6.30 -16.99 -27.92
N GLU A 25 -6.44 -16.12 -28.93
CA GLU A 25 -5.30 -15.52 -29.64
C GLU A 25 -4.38 -14.72 -28.69
N MET A 26 -4.96 -13.84 -27.87
CA MET A 26 -4.23 -13.03 -26.90
C MET A 26 -3.49 -13.88 -25.85
N GLN A 27 -4.14 -14.92 -25.33
CA GLN A 27 -3.53 -15.85 -24.39
C GLN A 27 -2.42 -16.67 -25.05
N GLY A 28 -2.61 -17.09 -26.31
CA GLY A 28 -1.60 -17.75 -27.12
C GLY A 28 -0.34 -16.89 -27.27
N PHE A 29 -0.50 -15.62 -27.68
CA PHE A 29 0.62 -14.67 -27.73
C PHE A 29 1.29 -14.48 -26.37
N SER A 30 0.50 -14.36 -25.29
CA SER A 30 1.07 -14.28 -23.94
C SER A 30 1.84 -15.54 -23.54
N GLY A 31 1.43 -16.72 -23.98
CA GLY A 31 2.05 -18.00 -23.63
C GLY A 31 3.41 -18.20 -24.29
N ILE A 32 3.58 -17.70 -25.52
CA ILE A 32 4.84 -17.79 -26.27
C ILE A 32 5.77 -16.59 -26.06
N GLY A 33 5.41 -15.64 -25.19
CA GLY A 33 6.21 -14.43 -24.92
C GLY A 33 6.08 -13.31 -25.95
N ALA A 34 5.10 -13.36 -26.86
CA ALA A 34 4.83 -12.30 -27.83
C ALA A 34 4.05 -11.14 -27.18
N HIS A 35 4.73 -10.37 -26.33
CA HIS A 35 4.09 -9.37 -25.47
C HIS A 35 3.37 -8.26 -26.22
N GLU A 36 3.99 -7.71 -27.27
CA GLU A 36 3.39 -6.62 -28.05
C GLU A 36 2.09 -7.05 -28.75
N ASP A 37 2.08 -8.25 -29.33
CA ASP A 37 0.89 -8.79 -30.00
C ASP A 37 -0.22 -9.12 -29.00
N ALA A 38 0.13 -9.66 -27.83
CA ALA A 38 -0.83 -9.90 -26.75
C ALA A 38 -1.47 -8.57 -26.29
N LEU A 39 -0.68 -7.52 -26.05
CA LEU A 39 -1.19 -6.21 -25.68
C LEU A 39 -2.00 -5.56 -26.80
N LYS A 40 -1.58 -5.69 -28.06
CA LYS A 40 -2.34 -5.21 -29.23
C LYS A 40 -3.72 -5.89 -29.30
N THR A 41 -3.78 -7.19 -29.07
CA THR A 41 -5.05 -7.93 -29.04
C THR A 41 -5.90 -7.57 -27.82
N ALA A 42 -5.30 -7.37 -26.64
CA ALA A 42 -5.99 -6.83 -25.47
C ALA A 42 -6.65 -5.48 -25.78
N ARG A 43 -5.94 -4.57 -26.49
CA ARG A 43 -6.50 -3.28 -26.92
C ARG A 43 -7.66 -3.46 -27.90
N LYS A 44 -7.60 -4.41 -28.83
CA LYS A 44 -8.72 -4.72 -29.73
C LYS A 44 -9.96 -5.16 -28.94
N ILE A 45 -9.80 -6.04 -27.95
CA ILE A 45 -10.88 -6.48 -27.06
C ILE A 45 -11.46 -5.27 -26.31
N LEU A 46 -10.62 -4.51 -25.62
CA LEU A 46 -11.06 -3.31 -24.89
C LEU A 46 -11.64 -2.21 -25.78
N GLY A 47 -11.38 -2.22 -27.09
CA GLY A 47 -11.91 -1.27 -28.06
C GLY A 47 -13.32 -1.58 -28.57
N ARG A 48 -13.86 -2.77 -28.32
CA ARG A 48 -15.20 -3.17 -28.80
C ARG A 48 -16.30 -2.37 -28.13
N GLU A 49 -17.40 -2.15 -28.85
CA GLU A 49 -18.58 -1.45 -28.35
C GLU A 49 -19.23 -2.23 -27.19
N ARG A 50 -19.34 -3.56 -27.34
CA ARG A 50 -19.83 -4.47 -26.31
C ARG A 50 -18.75 -5.49 -25.97
N ASN A 51 -18.50 -5.68 -24.68
CA ASN A 51 -17.56 -6.66 -24.16
C ASN A 51 -18.28 -7.58 -23.18
N ALA A 52 -17.97 -8.88 -23.27
CA ALA A 52 -18.28 -9.83 -22.21
C ALA A 52 -17.36 -9.59 -21.01
N GLY A 53 -17.83 -9.88 -19.80
CA GLY A 53 -17.04 -9.68 -18.58
C GLY A 53 -15.75 -10.51 -18.59
N GLU A 54 -15.83 -11.73 -19.11
CA GLU A 54 -14.72 -12.68 -19.23
C GLU A 54 -13.64 -12.16 -20.16
N ALA A 55 -14.02 -11.64 -21.33
CA ALA A 55 -13.09 -11.08 -22.30
C ALA A 55 -12.39 -9.82 -21.77
N PHE A 56 -13.14 -8.95 -21.09
CA PHE A 56 -12.57 -7.78 -20.42
C PHE A 56 -11.57 -8.19 -19.33
N TYR A 57 -11.93 -9.15 -18.49
CA TYR A 57 -11.07 -9.65 -17.43
C TYR A 57 -9.77 -10.25 -17.99
N ALA A 58 -9.86 -11.10 -19.01
CA ALA A 58 -8.69 -11.69 -19.65
C ALA A 58 -7.75 -10.61 -20.22
N ALA A 59 -8.31 -9.59 -20.88
CA ALA A 59 -7.50 -8.47 -21.40
C ALA A 59 -6.82 -7.70 -20.26
N LEU A 60 -7.53 -7.44 -19.17
CA LEU A 60 -6.99 -6.76 -17.99
C LEU A 60 -5.85 -7.54 -17.35
N GLN A 61 -5.97 -8.87 -17.22
CA GLN A 61 -4.89 -9.71 -16.70
C GLN A 61 -3.61 -9.63 -17.56
N VAL A 62 -3.75 -9.72 -18.89
CA VAL A 62 -2.61 -9.62 -19.81
C VAL A 62 -1.93 -8.26 -19.69
N ILE A 63 -2.70 -7.19 -19.60
CA ILE A 63 -2.16 -5.84 -19.36
C ILE A 63 -1.41 -5.79 -18.03
N MET A 64 -2.03 -6.20 -16.92
CA MET A 64 -1.39 -6.16 -15.60
C MET A 64 -0.12 -7.03 -15.49
N LYS A 65 -0.05 -8.11 -16.28
CA LYS A 65 1.09 -9.04 -16.32
C LYS A 65 2.26 -8.53 -17.16
N GLN A 66 1.98 -7.88 -18.29
CA GLN A 66 2.99 -7.61 -19.32
C GLN A 66 3.35 -6.12 -19.47
N GLU A 67 2.56 -5.22 -18.87
CA GLU A 67 2.77 -3.79 -18.98
C GLU A 67 3.41 -3.20 -17.70
N ASP A 68 4.54 -2.51 -17.89
CA ASP A 68 5.21 -1.79 -16.81
C ASP A 68 4.50 -0.47 -16.47
N ASN A 69 4.03 0.26 -17.49
CA ASN A 69 3.34 1.53 -17.33
C ASN A 69 1.82 1.38 -17.51
N LEU A 70 1.12 0.98 -16.44
CA LEU A 70 -0.33 0.79 -16.45
C LEU A 70 -1.13 2.08 -16.64
N GLU A 71 -0.58 3.25 -16.30
CA GLU A 71 -1.31 4.52 -16.38
C GLU A 71 -1.74 4.83 -17.82
N LYS A 72 -0.95 4.44 -18.83
CA LYS A 72 -1.30 4.64 -20.25
C LYS A 72 -2.52 3.84 -20.70
N TRP A 73 -2.91 2.81 -19.93
CA TRP A 73 -4.08 1.97 -20.22
C TRP A 73 -5.34 2.42 -19.50
N LYS A 74 -5.22 3.31 -18.50
CA LYS A 74 -6.31 3.73 -17.62
C LYS A 74 -7.56 4.15 -18.36
N ASP A 75 -7.46 5.13 -19.26
CA ASP A 75 -8.62 5.64 -20.02
C ASP A 75 -9.27 4.57 -20.92
N CYS A 76 -8.48 3.63 -21.43
CA CYS A 76 -9.00 2.54 -22.26
C CYS A 76 -9.75 1.52 -21.41
N VAL A 77 -9.15 1.10 -20.29
CA VAL A 77 -9.72 0.14 -19.34
C VAL A 77 -10.99 0.69 -18.70
N GLU A 78 -10.97 1.93 -18.22
CA GLU A 78 -12.14 2.57 -17.58
C GLU A 78 -13.31 2.72 -18.56
N ARG A 79 -13.05 3.15 -19.80
CA ARG A 79 -14.09 3.21 -20.83
C ARG A 79 -14.65 1.83 -21.16
N ALA A 80 -13.79 0.82 -21.29
CA ALA A 80 -14.24 -0.54 -21.56
C ALA A 80 -15.09 -1.10 -20.41
N TYR A 81 -14.67 -0.88 -19.16
CA TYR A 81 -15.43 -1.24 -17.96
C TYR A 81 -16.79 -0.54 -17.93
N GLY A 82 -16.85 0.76 -18.24
CA GLY A 82 -18.08 1.54 -18.31
C GLY A 82 -19.10 1.03 -19.34
N ARG A 83 -18.64 0.34 -20.40
CA ARG A 83 -19.49 -0.27 -21.43
C ARG A 83 -19.98 -1.69 -21.08
N LEU A 84 -19.43 -2.32 -20.04
CA LEU A 84 -19.91 -3.63 -19.58
C LEU A 84 -21.34 -3.54 -19.04
N ALA A 85 -22.09 -4.64 -19.17
CA ALA A 85 -23.36 -4.78 -18.46
C ALA A 85 -23.12 -4.72 -16.94
N ARG A 86 -24.10 -4.21 -16.17
CA ARG A 86 -23.97 -4.05 -14.70
C ARG A 86 -23.61 -5.34 -13.97
N VAL A 87 -24.11 -6.48 -14.43
CA VAL A 87 -23.79 -7.79 -13.86
C VAL A 87 -22.30 -8.09 -14.04
N SER A 88 -21.78 -7.96 -15.26
CA SER A 88 -20.36 -8.15 -15.56
C SER A 88 -19.45 -7.13 -14.86
N GLN A 89 -19.89 -5.86 -14.73
CA GLN A 89 -19.16 -4.88 -13.92
C GLN A 89 -18.98 -5.35 -12.49
N LYS A 90 -20.04 -5.88 -11.86
CA LYS A 90 -19.99 -6.40 -10.49
C LYS A 90 -19.02 -7.58 -10.37
N GLU A 91 -19.01 -8.48 -11.35
CA GLU A 91 -18.14 -9.66 -11.40
C GLU A 91 -16.65 -9.28 -11.51
N VAL A 92 -16.32 -8.30 -12.35
CA VAL A 92 -14.92 -7.87 -12.57
C VAL A 92 -14.48 -6.70 -11.68
N ARG A 93 -15.36 -6.20 -10.81
CA ARG A 93 -15.11 -5.03 -9.93
C ARG A 93 -13.84 -5.17 -9.10
N PHE A 94 -13.61 -6.35 -8.52
CA PHE A 94 -12.40 -6.60 -7.74
C PHE A 94 -11.13 -6.39 -8.58
N TRP A 95 -11.14 -6.81 -9.85
CA TRP A 95 -9.98 -6.62 -10.73
C TRP A 95 -9.76 -5.16 -11.11
N MET A 96 -10.83 -4.36 -11.16
CA MET A 96 -10.69 -2.90 -11.25
C MET A 96 -10.05 -2.29 -10.01
N VAL A 97 -10.36 -2.80 -8.80
CA VAL A 97 -9.66 -2.40 -7.57
C VAL A 97 -8.16 -2.69 -7.68
N VAL A 98 -7.79 -3.91 -8.09
CA VAL A 98 -6.38 -4.30 -8.28
C VAL A 98 -5.67 -3.42 -9.31
N PHE A 99 -6.33 -3.15 -10.44
CA PHE A 99 -5.79 -2.30 -11.51
C PHE A 99 -5.53 -0.87 -11.01
N HIS A 100 -6.51 -0.23 -10.35
CA HIS A 100 -6.35 1.13 -9.85
C HIS A 100 -5.33 1.23 -8.70
N ALA A 101 -5.28 0.24 -7.81
CA ALA A 101 -4.25 0.17 -6.78
C ALA A 101 -2.85 0.09 -7.42
N SER A 102 -2.70 -0.70 -8.49
CA SER A 102 -1.44 -0.83 -9.22
C SER A 102 -1.02 0.44 -9.96
N CYS A 103 -1.98 1.30 -10.31
CA CYS A 103 -1.76 2.65 -10.85
C CYS A 103 -1.53 3.70 -9.75
N GLY A 104 -1.66 3.35 -8.46
CA GLY A 104 -1.61 4.30 -7.34
C GLY A 104 -2.85 5.20 -7.22
N ASN A 105 -3.94 4.90 -7.94
CA ASN A 105 -5.19 5.67 -7.88
C ASN A 105 -6.09 5.18 -6.72
N TYR A 106 -5.65 5.44 -5.49
CA TYR A 106 -6.35 4.98 -4.28
C TYR A 106 -7.72 5.63 -4.05
N ALA A 107 -7.96 6.82 -4.61
CA ALA A 107 -9.29 7.43 -4.60
C ALA A 107 -10.29 6.55 -5.35
N ARG A 108 -9.92 6.10 -6.56
CA ARG A 108 -10.76 5.21 -7.36
C ARG A 108 -10.90 3.82 -6.76
N VAL A 109 -9.85 3.30 -6.12
CA VAL A 109 -9.95 2.07 -5.31
C VAL A 109 -11.07 2.23 -4.28
N ALA A 110 -11.02 3.29 -3.46
CA ALA A 110 -12.00 3.52 -2.40
C ALA A 110 -13.45 3.63 -2.92
N GLU A 111 -13.67 4.20 -4.10
CA GLU A 111 -15.00 4.26 -4.74
C GLU A 111 -15.53 2.89 -5.17
N LEU A 112 -14.63 1.99 -5.57
CA LEU A 112 -15.00 0.65 -6.05
C LEU A 112 -15.20 -0.35 -4.92
N LEU A 113 -14.65 -0.12 -3.73
CA LEU A 113 -14.77 -1.03 -2.59
C LEU A 113 -16.24 -1.24 -2.16
N PRO A 114 -16.58 -2.42 -1.62
CA PRO A 114 -17.90 -2.65 -1.07
C PRO A 114 -18.15 -1.74 0.13
N LYS A 115 -19.36 -1.19 0.23
CA LYS A 115 -19.77 -0.34 1.37
C LYS A 115 -19.72 -1.07 2.72
N ARG A 116 -19.86 -2.40 2.69
CA ARG A 116 -19.84 -3.25 3.88
C ARG A 116 -19.06 -4.50 3.59
N PHE A 117 -18.02 -4.72 4.39
CA PHE A 117 -17.31 -5.99 4.35
C PHE A 117 -18.02 -7.06 5.20
N SER A 118 -18.31 -8.22 4.59
CA SER A 118 -18.87 -9.43 5.18
C SER A 118 -17.78 -10.46 5.50
N ARG A 119 -18.14 -11.56 6.18
CA ARG A 119 -17.21 -12.66 6.49
C ARG A 119 -16.74 -13.45 5.26
N ASN A 120 -17.53 -13.42 4.18
CA ASN A 120 -17.25 -14.17 2.96
C ASN A 120 -16.53 -13.34 1.90
N ASP A 121 -16.06 -12.15 2.28
CA ASP A 121 -15.39 -11.28 1.35
C ASP A 121 -14.02 -11.81 0.98
N ASN A 122 -13.57 -11.38 -0.20
CA ASN A 122 -12.21 -11.63 -0.64
C ASN A 122 -11.24 -10.98 0.35
N LEU A 123 -10.46 -11.80 1.07
CA LEU A 123 -9.48 -11.32 2.05
C LEU A 123 -8.48 -10.34 1.42
N LEU A 124 -8.11 -10.57 0.16
CA LEU A 124 -7.21 -9.68 -0.55
C LEU A 124 -7.82 -8.29 -0.77
N GLU A 125 -9.13 -8.21 -0.89
CA GLU A 125 -9.83 -6.93 -0.98
C GLU A 125 -9.76 -6.14 0.32
N LEU A 126 -9.68 -6.80 1.48
CA LEU A 126 -9.42 -6.12 2.76
C LEU A 126 -8.04 -5.47 2.78
N CYS A 127 -7.02 -6.09 2.18
CA CYS A 127 -5.69 -5.49 2.06
C CYS A 127 -5.75 -4.22 1.21
N TYR A 128 -6.34 -4.29 0.01
CA TYR A 128 -6.50 -3.10 -0.85
C TYR A 128 -7.35 -2.00 -0.20
N ALA A 129 -8.34 -2.39 0.60
CA ALA A 129 -9.12 -1.44 1.38
C ALA A 129 -8.27 -0.71 2.41
N MET A 130 -7.45 -1.44 3.18
CA MET A 130 -6.53 -0.84 4.13
C MET A 130 -5.55 0.11 3.43
N ASP A 131 -4.89 -0.34 2.37
CA ASP A 131 -3.94 0.46 1.60
C ASP A 131 -4.58 1.77 1.10
N ALA A 132 -5.79 1.68 0.55
CA ALA A 132 -6.50 2.86 0.05
C ALA A 132 -6.84 3.84 1.19
N MET A 133 -7.30 3.35 2.34
CA MET A 133 -7.61 4.23 3.48
C MET A 133 -6.35 4.90 4.03
N LEU A 134 -5.24 4.17 4.12
CA LEU A 134 -3.96 4.72 4.59
C LEU A 134 -3.39 5.77 3.62
N ALA A 135 -3.42 5.47 2.31
CA ALA A 135 -2.95 6.39 1.27
C ALA A 135 -3.77 7.69 1.23
N LEU A 136 -5.08 7.60 1.49
CA LEU A 136 -5.98 8.75 1.55
C LEU A 136 -6.01 9.45 2.93
N GLY A 137 -5.25 8.97 3.92
CA GLY A 137 -5.26 9.51 5.28
C GLY A 137 -6.57 9.31 6.04
N ARG A 138 -7.44 8.38 5.62
CA ARG A 138 -8.74 8.06 6.24
C ARG A 138 -8.57 7.10 7.42
N LEU A 139 -7.82 7.52 8.44
CA LEU A 139 -7.38 6.65 9.54
C LEU A 139 -8.55 6.07 10.35
N GLU A 140 -9.63 6.81 10.53
CA GLU A 140 -10.83 6.33 11.23
C GLU A 140 -11.54 5.18 10.50
N GLU A 141 -11.47 5.17 9.17
CA GLU A 141 -12.04 4.10 8.36
C GLU A 141 -11.10 2.88 8.31
N ALA A 142 -9.79 3.12 8.23
CA ALA A 142 -8.77 2.09 8.37
C ALA A 142 -8.89 1.36 9.72
N ALA A 143 -9.13 2.09 10.82
CA ALA A 143 -9.35 1.51 12.15
C ALA A 143 -10.51 0.50 12.18
N LYS A 144 -11.57 0.73 11.41
CA LYS A 144 -12.73 -0.19 11.32
C LYS A 144 -12.40 -1.49 10.58
N LEU A 145 -11.32 -1.53 9.79
CA LEU A 145 -10.86 -2.71 9.08
C LEU A 145 -9.96 -3.61 9.95
N VAL A 146 -9.26 -3.04 10.94
CA VAL A 146 -8.34 -3.78 11.84
C VAL A 146 -8.94 -5.08 12.40
N PRO A 147 -10.12 -5.10 13.05
CA PRO A 147 -10.69 -6.34 13.58
C PRO A 147 -11.05 -7.34 12.47
N LYS A 148 -11.43 -6.87 11.28
CA LYS A 148 -11.77 -7.74 10.14
C LYS A 148 -10.53 -8.39 9.55
N ILE A 149 -9.44 -7.63 9.42
CA ILE A 149 -8.15 -8.15 8.97
C ILE A 149 -7.60 -9.14 10.00
N GLY A 150 -7.69 -8.85 11.30
CA GLY A 150 -7.31 -9.78 12.36
C GLY A 150 -8.09 -11.11 12.32
N LEU A 151 -9.40 -11.07 12.03
CA LEU A 151 -10.18 -12.29 11.77
C LEU A 151 -9.78 -12.98 10.45
N GLY A 152 -9.48 -12.19 9.42
CA GLY A 152 -8.99 -12.68 8.12
C GLY A 152 -7.69 -13.46 8.24
N ILE A 153 -6.73 -12.99 9.05
CA ILE A 153 -5.46 -13.70 9.31
C ILE A 153 -5.73 -15.07 9.91
N LYS A 154 -6.68 -15.18 10.85
CA LYS A 154 -7.05 -16.45 11.48
C LYS A 154 -7.77 -17.40 10.51
N ALA A 155 -8.54 -16.84 9.57
CA ALA A 155 -9.35 -17.60 8.62
C ALA A 155 -8.59 -17.97 7.33
N ALA A 156 -7.48 -17.30 7.03
CA ALA A 156 -6.71 -17.52 5.82
C ALA A 156 -6.12 -18.94 5.80
N ALA A 157 -6.43 -19.70 4.75
CA ALA A 157 -5.92 -21.05 4.56
C ALA A 157 -4.46 -21.07 4.08
N GLN A 158 -4.05 -20.03 3.35
CA GLN A 158 -2.72 -19.88 2.76
C GLN A 158 -1.88 -18.91 3.59
N ASP A 159 -0.63 -19.27 3.86
CA ASP A 159 0.29 -18.44 4.65
C ASP A 159 0.60 -17.12 3.94
N GLU A 160 0.63 -17.13 2.61
CA GLU A 160 0.81 -15.93 1.80
C GLU A 160 -0.28 -14.88 2.05
N MET A 161 -1.54 -15.33 2.21
CA MET A 161 -2.65 -14.43 2.51
C MET A 161 -2.57 -13.90 3.95
N LYS A 162 -2.11 -14.73 4.90
CA LYS A 162 -1.85 -14.28 6.28
C LYS A 162 -0.78 -13.20 6.30
N ASP A 163 0.29 -13.38 5.53
CA ASP A 163 1.40 -12.45 5.46
C ASP A 163 0.96 -11.10 4.85
N LEU A 164 0.17 -11.13 3.76
CA LEU A 164 -0.38 -9.92 3.16
C LEU A 164 -1.27 -9.13 4.14
N LEU A 165 -2.17 -9.81 4.84
CA LEU A 165 -3.03 -9.20 5.84
C LEU A 165 -2.24 -8.65 7.05
N THR A 166 -1.19 -9.38 7.47
CA THR A 166 -0.29 -8.97 8.55
C THR A 166 0.47 -7.71 8.16
N GLY A 167 0.98 -7.63 6.93
CA GLY A 167 1.64 -6.44 6.39
C GLY A 167 0.71 -5.22 6.38
N ALA A 168 -0.54 -5.40 5.97
CA ALA A 168 -1.54 -4.33 5.99
C ALA A 168 -1.83 -3.81 7.41
N LEU A 169 -1.88 -4.69 8.42
CA LEU A 169 -1.97 -4.26 9.83
C LEU A 169 -0.72 -3.54 10.30
N ALA A 170 0.45 -4.05 9.94
CA ALA A 170 1.73 -3.47 10.32
C ALA A 170 1.86 -2.03 9.79
N ASP A 171 1.45 -1.80 8.54
CA ASP A 171 1.36 -0.47 7.93
C ASP A 171 0.37 0.45 8.65
N TYR A 172 -0.80 -0.07 9.03
CA TYR A 172 -1.77 0.69 9.81
C TYR A 172 -1.19 1.13 11.17
N PHE A 173 -0.62 0.19 11.94
CA PHE A 173 -0.08 0.49 13.26
C PHE A 173 1.13 1.43 13.19
N ALA A 174 1.94 1.32 12.15
CA ALA A 174 3.02 2.28 11.89
C ALA A 174 2.46 3.68 11.61
N ARG A 175 1.39 3.80 10.80
CA ARG A 175 0.74 5.08 10.48
C ARG A 175 0.16 5.80 11.70
N VAL A 176 -0.34 5.05 12.68
CA VAL A 176 -0.86 5.59 13.95
C VAL A 176 0.19 5.64 15.07
N LYS A 177 1.48 5.50 14.73
CA LYS A 177 2.62 5.59 15.65
C LYS A 177 2.60 4.57 16.79
N GLN A 178 1.93 3.44 16.61
CA GLN A 178 2.01 2.29 17.52
C GLN A 178 3.22 1.43 17.14
N TRP A 179 4.40 2.03 17.30
CA TRP A 179 5.67 1.50 16.78
C TRP A 179 5.98 0.08 17.23
N GLY A 180 5.69 -0.25 18.50
CA GLY A 180 5.94 -1.60 19.04
C GLY A 180 5.12 -2.67 18.34
N ILE A 181 3.80 -2.47 18.21
CA ILE A 181 2.90 -3.42 17.54
C ILE A 181 3.29 -3.56 16.06
N ALA A 182 3.58 -2.45 15.40
CA ALA A 182 3.99 -2.47 14.00
C ALA A 182 5.31 -3.26 13.81
N ALA A 183 6.31 -3.01 14.67
CA ALA A 183 7.58 -3.73 14.63
C ALA A 183 7.43 -5.24 14.89
N ASP A 184 6.56 -5.64 15.82
CA ASP A 184 6.30 -7.05 16.10
C ASP A 184 5.67 -7.77 14.89
N LEU A 185 4.73 -7.11 14.20
CA LEU A 185 4.11 -7.65 12.99
C LEU A 185 5.11 -7.76 11.83
N TRP A 186 5.95 -6.74 11.60
CA TRP A 186 6.99 -6.82 10.57
C TRP A 186 8.08 -7.85 10.90
N ARG A 187 8.38 -8.06 12.19
CA ARG A 187 9.29 -9.12 12.64
C ARG A 187 8.73 -10.51 12.31
N ALA A 188 7.45 -10.74 12.59
CA ALA A 188 6.80 -12.00 12.22
C ALA A 188 6.89 -12.26 10.71
N LEU A 189 6.71 -11.22 9.87
CA LEU A 189 6.89 -11.33 8.42
C LEU A 189 8.34 -11.59 8.00
N ALA A 190 9.31 -10.99 8.69
CA ALA A 190 10.73 -11.17 8.41
C ALA A 190 11.22 -12.60 8.70
N GLU A 191 10.58 -13.26 9.67
CA GLU A 191 10.85 -14.64 10.07
C GLU A 191 10.11 -15.67 9.18
N GLY A 192 9.10 -15.24 8.42
CA GLY A 192 8.35 -16.08 7.48
C GLY A 192 9.06 -16.32 6.15
N ASN A 193 8.58 -17.27 5.34
CA ASN A 193 9.22 -17.61 4.07
C ASN A 193 8.73 -16.77 2.87
N THR A 194 7.46 -16.33 2.88
CA THR A 194 6.85 -15.70 1.69
C THR A 194 7.21 -14.23 1.58
N MET A 195 7.21 -13.51 2.69
CA MET A 195 7.36 -12.06 2.72
C MET A 195 8.58 -11.57 3.52
N ALA A 196 9.58 -12.43 3.78
CA ALA A 196 10.80 -12.10 4.54
C ALA A 196 11.43 -10.77 4.14
N GLU A 197 11.65 -10.57 2.83
CA GLU A 197 12.28 -9.36 2.29
C GLU A 197 11.46 -8.11 2.62
N SER A 198 10.13 -8.19 2.48
CA SER A 198 9.24 -7.09 2.83
C SER A 198 9.21 -6.86 4.35
N GLY A 199 9.27 -7.93 5.14
CA GLY A 199 9.43 -7.92 6.59
C GLY A 199 10.65 -7.12 7.05
N ILE A 200 11.83 -7.50 6.55
CA ILE A 200 13.11 -6.87 6.86
C ILE A 200 13.08 -5.39 6.47
N LYS A 201 12.59 -5.07 5.27
CA LYS A 201 12.48 -3.68 4.82
C LYS A 201 11.53 -2.88 5.71
N GLY A 202 10.36 -3.43 6.04
CA GLY A 202 9.39 -2.79 6.94
C GLY A 202 9.96 -2.50 8.33
N LEU A 203 10.75 -3.41 8.90
CA LEU A 203 11.45 -3.20 10.17
C LEU A 203 12.43 -2.03 10.11
N VAL A 204 13.26 -1.96 9.06
CA VAL A 204 14.22 -0.87 8.88
C VAL A 204 13.49 0.46 8.72
N ASP A 205 12.47 0.51 7.86
CA ASP A 205 11.68 1.71 7.61
C ASP A 205 11.04 2.22 8.91
N ILE A 206 10.44 1.33 9.72
CA ILE A 206 9.86 1.71 11.02
C ILE A 206 10.90 2.23 11.99
N GLY A 207 12.08 1.61 12.07
CA GLY A 207 13.14 2.07 12.96
C GLY A 207 13.57 3.51 12.63
N VAL A 208 13.71 3.81 11.34
CA VAL A 208 14.03 5.18 10.87
C VAL A 208 12.87 6.15 11.17
N ALA A 209 11.62 5.74 10.93
CA ALA A 209 10.44 6.57 11.21
C ALA A 209 10.30 6.89 12.71
N GLN A 210 10.46 5.89 13.57
CA GLN A 210 10.40 6.03 15.02
C GLN A 210 11.52 6.96 15.53
N ALA A 211 12.74 6.83 14.99
CA ALA A 211 13.84 7.72 15.34
C ALA A 211 13.57 9.17 14.93
N LEU A 212 12.98 9.40 13.75
CA LEU A 212 12.55 10.74 13.31
C LEU A 212 11.51 11.33 14.26
N ASP A 213 10.46 10.58 14.58
CA ASP A 213 9.39 10.99 15.50
C ASP A 213 9.92 11.35 16.89
N ALA A 214 10.87 10.57 17.40
CA ALA A 214 11.54 10.85 18.68
C ALA A 214 12.40 12.12 18.64
N VAL A 215 13.12 12.37 17.54
CA VAL A 215 13.93 13.59 17.35
C VAL A 215 13.01 14.82 17.30
N GLU A 216 11.90 14.76 16.57
CA GLU A 216 10.93 15.86 16.49
C GLU A 216 10.28 16.14 17.84
N THR A 217 9.89 15.10 18.57
CA THR A 217 9.38 15.22 19.94
C THR A 217 10.41 15.85 20.88
N GLY A 218 11.68 15.47 20.76
CA GLY A 218 12.79 16.05 21.53
C GLY A 218 13.01 17.53 21.24
N LEU A 219 12.95 17.94 19.97
CA LEU A 219 13.04 19.35 19.58
C LEU A 219 11.89 20.19 20.17
N ILE A 220 10.66 19.67 20.11
CA ILE A 220 9.48 20.31 20.73
C ILE A 220 9.66 20.42 22.25
N ALA A 221 10.21 19.39 22.90
CA ALA A 221 10.47 19.41 24.33
C ALA A 221 11.50 20.48 24.72
N ILE A 222 12.59 20.64 23.94
CA ILE A 222 13.57 21.71 24.15
C ILE A 222 12.91 23.09 24.04
N GLU A 223 12.04 23.29 23.05
CA GLU A 223 11.33 24.57 22.91
C GLU A 223 10.42 24.87 24.11
N ARG A 224 9.73 23.85 24.64
CA ARG A 224 8.90 23.98 25.85
C ARG A 224 9.77 24.32 27.07
N LEU A 225 10.88 23.61 27.27
CA LEU A 225 11.81 23.84 28.38
C LEU A 225 12.40 25.26 28.35
N ARG A 226 12.70 25.79 27.16
CA ARG A 226 13.14 27.18 27.01
C ARG A 226 12.08 28.20 27.43
N LYS A 227 10.79 27.90 27.21
CA LYS A 227 9.67 28.77 27.60
C LYS A 227 9.35 28.69 29.09
N SER A 228 9.59 27.54 29.71
CA SER A 228 9.38 27.30 31.16
C SER A 228 10.64 27.51 31.99
N PHE A 229 11.59 28.31 31.49
CA PHE A 229 12.88 28.50 32.13
C PHE A 229 12.73 29.29 33.44
N ASP A 230 13.30 28.77 34.52
CA ASP A 230 13.29 29.39 35.85
C ASP A 230 14.38 30.48 35.95
N PRO A 231 14.01 31.76 36.14
CA PRO A 231 14.98 32.84 36.29
C PRO A 231 15.98 32.65 37.43
N GLU A 232 15.62 31.91 38.49
CA GLU A 232 16.52 31.68 39.63
C GLU A 232 17.73 30.80 39.25
N VAL A 233 17.57 29.89 38.29
CA VAL A 233 18.66 29.05 37.79
C VAL A 233 19.68 29.87 37.00
N GLU A 234 19.24 30.92 36.30
CA GLU A 234 20.14 31.83 35.58
C GLU A 234 20.97 32.70 36.54
N LEU A 235 20.45 33.02 37.72
CA LEU A 235 21.19 33.79 38.72
C LEU A 235 22.36 33.01 39.33
N THR A 236 22.23 31.67 39.41
CA THR A 236 23.25 30.80 40.00
C THR A 236 24.27 30.29 38.98
N LEU A 237 23.86 30.01 37.74
CA LEU A 237 24.73 29.54 36.65
C LEU A 237 24.38 30.20 35.29
N PRO A 238 24.71 31.49 35.10
CA PRO A 238 24.30 32.24 33.92
C PRO A 238 24.73 31.58 32.60
N GLY A 239 23.78 31.37 31.70
CA GLY A 239 24.01 30.88 30.33
C GLY A 239 24.35 29.40 30.19
N ASN A 240 24.54 28.64 31.28
CA ASN A 240 24.93 27.23 31.20
C ASN A 240 23.80 26.36 30.62
N GLU A 241 22.57 26.53 31.11
CA GLU A 241 21.41 25.78 30.59
C GLU A 241 21.11 26.16 29.14
N LYS A 242 21.13 27.46 28.82
CA LYS A 242 20.94 27.93 27.45
C LYS A 242 21.95 27.31 26.50
N LYS A 243 23.24 27.26 26.88
CA LYS A 243 24.28 26.61 26.09
C LYS A 243 23.99 25.11 25.91
N ARG A 244 23.65 24.40 26.99
CA ARG A 244 23.31 22.97 26.96
C ARG A 244 22.13 22.68 26.02
N TRP A 245 21.06 23.50 26.07
CA TRP A 245 19.91 23.35 25.18
C TRP A 245 20.25 23.62 23.72
N ASN A 246 21.07 24.64 23.44
CA ASN A 246 21.54 24.92 22.08
C ASN A 246 22.39 23.79 21.50
N GLU A 247 23.29 23.20 22.31
CA GLU A 247 24.12 22.07 21.88
C GLU A 247 23.28 20.82 21.61
N LEU A 248 22.32 20.50 22.49
CA LEU A 248 21.40 19.38 22.28
C LEU A 248 20.52 19.58 21.04
N GLU A 249 19.95 20.77 20.85
CA GLU A 249 19.16 21.11 19.66
C GLU A 249 19.99 20.93 18.39
N LYS A 250 21.23 21.43 18.37
CA LYS A 250 22.14 21.25 17.23
C LYS A 250 22.35 19.76 16.92
N HIS A 251 22.62 18.93 17.93
CA HIS A 251 22.79 17.49 17.73
C HIS A 251 21.51 16.82 17.19
N LEU A 252 20.33 17.19 17.71
CA LEU A 252 19.06 16.65 17.23
C LEU A 252 18.77 17.07 15.78
N LEU A 253 19.04 18.32 15.39
CA LEU A 253 18.88 18.78 14.02
C LEU A 253 19.82 18.07 13.04
N GLU A 254 21.07 17.81 13.43
CA GLU A 254 22.01 17.02 12.64
C GLU A 254 21.51 15.58 12.43
N ARG A 255 20.97 14.94 13.49
CA ARG A 255 20.35 13.61 13.40
C ARG A 255 19.10 13.61 12.55
N LYS A 256 18.22 14.60 12.69
CA LYS A 256 17.04 14.77 11.84
C LYS A 256 17.42 14.77 10.37
N LYS A 257 18.39 15.63 9.99
CA LYS A 257 18.86 15.74 8.61
C LYS A 257 19.44 14.42 8.07
N ALA A 258 20.14 13.66 8.90
CA ALA A 258 20.67 12.35 8.50
C ALA A 258 19.55 11.33 8.27
N LEU A 259 18.55 11.28 9.14
CA LEU A 259 17.41 10.38 9.03
C LEU A 259 16.48 10.75 7.86
N GLU A 260 16.25 12.04 7.60
CA GLU A 260 15.46 12.52 6.45
C GLU A 260 16.10 12.16 5.10
N LYS A 261 17.42 11.96 5.05
CA LYS A 261 18.10 11.43 3.85
C LYS A 261 17.82 9.94 3.65
N LEU A 262 17.64 9.19 4.73
CA LEU A 262 17.31 7.76 4.68
C LEU A 262 15.83 7.55 4.35
N MET A 263 14.96 8.45 4.79
CA MET A 263 13.52 8.40 4.55
C MET A 263 13.03 9.70 3.88
N PRO A 264 12.89 9.71 2.55
CA PRO A 264 12.36 10.85 1.80
C PRO A 264 10.97 11.26 2.27
N ALA A 265 10.57 12.50 1.94
CA ALA A 265 9.27 13.07 2.36
C ALA A 265 8.05 12.22 1.95
N GLU A 266 8.11 11.53 0.81
CA GLU A 266 7.04 10.64 0.37
C GLU A 266 6.85 9.45 1.31
N ASP A 267 7.94 8.81 1.75
CA ASP A 267 7.90 7.69 2.69
C ASP A 267 7.56 8.17 4.10
N ARG A 268 8.01 9.35 4.53
CA ARG A 268 7.62 9.92 5.84
C ARG A 268 6.10 10.09 5.97
N ARG A 269 5.43 10.55 4.90
CA ARG A 269 3.97 10.69 4.86
C ARG A 269 3.24 9.36 5.09
N ARG A 270 3.82 8.23 4.68
CA ARG A 270 3.29 6.88 4.95
C ARG A 270 3.33 6.52 6.44
N PHE A 271 4.22 7.11 7.22
CA PHE A 271 4.30 6.90 8.67
C PHE A 271 3.59 7.99 9.49
N GLY A 272 2.92 8.94 8.83
CA GLY A 272 2.32 10.08 9.51
C GLY A 272 3.30 11.06 10.09
N ILE A 273 4.48 11.14 9.48
CA ILE A 273 5.53 12.12 9.77
C ILE A 273 5.48 13.14 8.64
N GLY A 274 5.26 14.41 8.98
CA GLY A 274 5.06 15.50 8.02
C GLY A 274 5.48 16.82 8.60
#